data_AF-A0A177F151-F1
#
_entry.id   AF-A0A177F151-F1
#
_cell.length_a   1.000
_cell.length_b   1.000
_cell.length_c   1.000
_cell.angle_alpha   90.00
_cell.angle_beta   90.00
_cell.angle_gamma   90.00
#
_symmetry.space_group_name_H-M   'P 1'
#
loop_
_entity.id
_entity.type
_entity.pdbx_description
1 polymer ?
#
loop_
_entity_poly.entity_id
_entity_poly.type
_entity_poly.pdbx_seq_one_letter_code
_entity_poly.pdbx_strand_id
1 'polypeptide(L)'
;MDSTASAKRGTRSKTGCATCRTRKLKCDEIRPICARCSKSRLKCDWDQPVRRARTRVLTVNAPSNRLLAPADASHASPHSTESVIRDETRSSVTSSSSSSPRKALDVQSPLSLVPSALSTAHIPLSNALQLTPQDQQSFVYVQNSVMVLRIGKPFQWSNLSYVYLNIASKYAGVMRIFIAGASMELRSRALLDQFDGTLSSDQYERARRLEHSATSHYHLALKDLSALVDHVSSSQGSDDDVDALFAMWFLILHFGLYDSQSIGASHVHLEGIRSFLKPYLKSRGEHGTATLPLASQQLLYFISYMDVYLAFSSIPYGKLWMDLLSEDADSPVSYDGLFYSARSCLPKLWGPQYPVSELLDDLENYRPLHLLHLCQKPKLSILNLAASPDMGRGDKAGRQRLWKELTKLGDEFADVLALADRVVDTGTKRLIWTVYHASLEFYALQVLYSCLDPDDEYPPWLQRVVATVTSIGYKAVKEDPRQLYRLVWPLAIAMIRTRDLVHRDWLKDQLLKAQILLPSFGLPGSVWDGKGLLGQLLLEANHTCHSVATTADQRLLQH
;
A
#
# COMPACT_ATOMS: atom_id res chain seq x y z
N MET A 1 25.83 -24.56 -66.44
CA MET A 1 26.74 -23.49 -66.89
C MET A 1 26.06 -22.18 -66.51
N ASP A 2 26.12 -21.70 -65.27
CA ASP A 2 27.26 -21.63 -64.32
C ASP A 2 28.41 -20.76 -64.85
N SER A 3 29.05 -19.91 -64.03
CA SER A 3 29.10 -19.95 -62.55
C SER A 3 28.74 -18.63 -61.87
N THR A 4 28.33 -18.70 -60.59
CA THR A 4 28.05 -17.54 -59.73
C THR A 4 29.31 -16.98 -59.06
N ALA A 5 29.41 -15.65 -58.94
CA ALA A 5 30.53 -14.99 -58.28
C ALA A 5 30.38 -15.01 -56.74
N SER A 6 31.34 -15.61 -56.04
CA SER A 6 31.27 -15.81 -54.57
C SER A 6 31.55 -14.53 -53.79
N ALA A 7 30.52 -13.99 -53.12
CA ALA A 7 30.65 -12.86 -52.21
C ALA A 7 31.40 -13.27 -50.92
N LYS A 8 32.65 -12.81 -50.78
CA LYS A 8 33.50 -13.08 -49.61
C LYS A 8 32.78 -12.66 -48.31
N ARG A 9 32.69 -13.57 -47.34
CA ARG A 9 32.02 -13.34 -46.04
C ARG A 9 32.84 -12.38 -45.18
N GLY A 10 32.59 -11.08 -45.34
CA GLY A 10 33.25 -10.03 -44.57
C GLY A 10 33.13 -10.22 -43.06
N THR A 11 34.25 -10.06 -42.35
CA THR A 11 34.33 -10.13 -40.89
C THR A 11 33.36 -9.12 -40.28
N ARG A 12 32.48 -9.56 -39.36
CA ARG A 12 31.55 -8.63 -38.67
C ARG A 12 32.33 -7.53 -37.96
N SER A 13 32.00 -6.27 -38.21
CA SER A 13 32.61 -5.15 -37.49
C SER A 13 32.33 -5.30 -35.98
N LYS A 14 33.34 -4.98 -35.16
CA LYS A 14 33.21 -4.96 -33.70
C LYS A 14 32.56 -3.66 -33.21
N THR A 15 32.51 -2.64 -34.06
CA THR A 15 32.21 -1.23 -33.77
C THR A 15 30.74 -0.84 -33.88
N GLY A 16 29.90 -1.61 -34.58
CA GLY A 16 28.44 -1.38 -34.63
C GLY A 16 27.74 -1.48 -33.27
N CYS A 17 26.60 -0.80 -33.12
CA CYS A 17 25.88 -0.69 -31.84
C CYS A 17 25.40 -2.06 -31.30
N ALA A 18 25.22 -2.15 -29.98
CA ALA A 18 24.79 -3.35 -29.28
C ALA A 18 23.45 -3.89 -29.80
N THR A 19 22.50 -3.00 -30.14
CA THR A 19 21.20 -3.34 -30.73
C THR A 19 21.34 -4.05 -32.07
N CYS A 20 22.11 -3.49 -33.02
CA CYS A 20 22.36 -4.12 -34.32
C CYS A 20 23.15 -5.43 -34.17
N ARG A 21 24.18 -5.45 -33.32
CA ARG A 21 25.00 -6.65 -33.03
C ARG A 21 24.16 -7.79 -32.48
N THR A 22 23.29 -7.52 -31.51
CA THR A 22 22.39 -8.51 -30.88
C THR A 22 21.41 -9.09 -31.91
N ARG A 23 20.81 -8.22 -32.74
CA ARG A 23 19.88 -8.63 -33.81
C ARG A 23 20.59 -9.14 -35.08
N LYS A 24 21.92 -9.26 -35.07
CA LYS A 24 22.78 -9.72 -36.19
C LYS A 24 22.65 -8.88 -37.49
N LEU A 25 22.21 -7.63 -37.39
CA LEU A 25 21.99 -6.71 -38.53
C LEU A 25 23.25 -5.88 -38.83
N LYS A 26 23.43 -5.47 -40.10
CA LYS A 26 24.45 -4.47 -40.46
C LYS A 26 24.13 -3.13 -39.78
N CYS A 27 25.12 -2.55 -39.12
CA CYS A 27 25.10 -1.19 -38.58
C CYS A 27 25.78 -0.23 -39.58
N ASP A 28 25.34 1.02 -39.60
CA ASP A 28 25.93 2.12 -40.36
C ASP A 28 26.90 3.00 -39.53
N GLU A 29 27.05 2.69 -38.23
CA GLU A 29 28.07 3.23 -37.32
C GLU A 29 27.98 4.74 -37.01
N ILE A 30 26.95 5.43 -37.55
CA ILE A 30 26.58 6.81 -37.20
C ILE A 30 26.11 6.92 -35.74
N ARG A 31 26.61 7.94 -35.03
CA ARG A 31 26.23 8.32 -33.66
C ARG A 31 25.44 9.64 -33.66
N PRO A 32 24.57 9.92 -32.66
CA PRO A 32 24.24 9.07 -31.51
C PRO A 32 23.30 7.90 -31.85
N ILE A 33 22.54 7.98 -32.93
CA ILE A 33 21.59 6.94 -33.35
C ILE A 33 21.92 6.53 -34.79
N CYS A 34 22.21 5.25 -35.00
CA CYS A 34 22.45 4.73 -36.36
C CYS A 34 21.15 4.73 -37.17
N ALA A 35 21.25 4.97 -38.47
CA ALA A 35 20.12 5.13 -39.38
C ALA A 35 19.18 3.91 -39.38
N ARG A 36 19.70 2.70 -39.13
CA ARG A 36 18.87 1.50 -38.98
C ARG A 36 18.08 1.47 -37.66
N CYS A 37 18.65 1.88 -36.53
CA CYS A 37 17.90 2.02 -35.28
C CYS A 37 16.83 3.12 -35.37
N SER A 38 17.18 4.26 -35.98
CA SER A 38 16.25 5.37 -36.25
C SER A 38 15.04 4.89 -37.08
N LYS A 39 15.26 4.34 -38.29
CA LYS A 39 14.17 3.88 -39.17
C LYS A 39 13.31 2.77 -38.57
N SER A 40 13.87 1.90 -37.71
CA SER A 40 13.12 0.84 -37.04
C SER A 40 12.56 1.23 -35.66
N ARG A 41 12.69 2.49 -35.24
CA ARG A 41 12.30 2.99 -33.90
C ARG A 41 12.83 2.13 -32.73
N LEU A 42 14.04 1.57 -32.90
CA LEU A 42 14.70 0.75 -31.87
C LEU A 42 15.67 1.62 -31.05
N LYS A 43 15.72 1.43 -29.72
CA LYS A 43 16.76 2.02 -28.86
C LYS A 43 18.14 1.70 -29.46
N CYS A 44 18.90 2.74 -29.79
CA CYS A 44 20.29 2.59 -30.23
C CYS A 44 21.18 2.64 -28.99
N ASP A 45 21.80 1.51 -28.65
CA ASP A 45 22.63 1.38 -27.46
C ASP A 45 24.07 1.06 -27.87
N TRP A 46 25.03 1.86 -27.42
CA TRP A 46 26.45 1.72 -27.77
C TRP A 46 27.28 1.08 -26.65
N ASP A 47 26.79 1.13 -25.42
CA ASP A 47 27.59 0.94 -24.22
C ASP A 47 27.29 -0.41 -23.53
N GLN A 48 26.19 -1.08 -23.91
CA GLN A 48 25.87 -2.42 -23.39
C GLN A 48 26.69 -3.56 -24.03
N PRO A 49 27.45 -4.35 -23.25
CA PRO A 49 28.11 -5.56 -23.75
C PRO A 49 27.10 -6.69 -24.00
N VAL A 50 27.08 -7.23 -25.22
CA VAL A 50 26.13 -8.25 -25.68
C VAL A 50 26.32 -9.59 -24.94
N ARG A 51 25.57 -9.79 -23.84
CA ARG A 51 25.48 -11.08 -23.13
C ARG A 51 24.77 -12.12 -24.01
N ARG A 52 25.41 -13.28 -24.22
CA ARG A 52 24.81 -14.41 -24.93
C ARG A 52 24.05 -15.31 -23.96
N ALA A 53 22.72 -15.32 -24.02
CA ALA A 53 21.92 -16.33 -23.34
C ALA A 53 22.25 -17.73 -23.90
N ARG A 54 22.41 -18.71 -23.02
CA ARG A 54 22.78 -20.10 -23.36
C ARG A 54 21.61 -21.01 -23.00
N THR A 55 20.56 -21.00 -23.83
CA THR A 55 19.39 -21.88 -23.65
C THR A 55 19.82 -23.34 -23.75
N ARG A 56 19.65 -24.10 -22.67
CA ARG A 56 19.91 -25.54 -22.64
C ARG A 56 18.57 -26.25 -22.80
N VAL A 57 18.25 -26.67 -24.02
CA VAL A 57 17.05 -27.49 -24.29
C VAL A 57 17.32 -28.90 -23.78
N LEU A 58 16.40 -29.44 -22.99
CA LEU A 58 16.36 -30.86 -22.63
C LEU A 58 15.21 -31.51 -23.39
N THR A 59 15.55 -32.40 -24.32
CA THR A 59 14.58 -33.23 -25.05
C THR A 59 14.21 -34.44 -24.21
N VAL A 60 12.91 -34.64 -23.99
CA VAL A 60 12.38 -35.86 -23.37
C VAL A 60 12.53 -37.04 -24.34
N ASN A 61 13.01 -38.17 -23.84
CA ASN A 61 12.78 -39.50 -24.40
C ASN A 61 12.98 -40.57 -23.31
N ALA A 62 12.21 -41.65 -23.41
CA ALA A 62 12.22 -42.83 -22.54
C ALA A 62 11.95 -44.07 -23.44
N PRO A 63 12.00 -45.33 -22.96
CA PRO A 63 12.29 -45.82 -21.60
C PRO A 63 13.38 -46.94 -21.55
N SER A 64 13.66 -47.50 -20.36
CA SER A 64 13.43 -48.94 -20.04
C SER A 64 14.28 -49.50 -18.87
N ASN A 65 13.60 -50.17 -17.93
CA ASN A 65 14.00 -51.30 -17.07
C ASN A 65 15.43 -51.45 -16.49
N ARG A 66 15.54 -51.28 -15.15
CA ARG A 66 15.97 -52.25 -14.09
C ARG A 66 16.46 -51.43 -12.87
N LEU A 67 15.91 -51.50 -11.64
CA LEU A 67 15.50 -52.56 -10.70
C LEU A 67 16.44 -52.54 -9.47
N LEU A 68 15.83 -52.50 -8.28
CA LEU A 68 16.40 -52.75 -6.94
C LEU A 68 17.28 -51.63 -6.31
N ALA A 69 17.36 -51.69 -4.97
CA ALA A 69 17.91 -50.71 -4.01
C ALA A 69 18.45 -51.50 -2.78
N PRO A 70 18.59 -50.95 -1.56
CA PRO A 70 19.03 -49.63 -1.11
C PRO A 70 20.34 -49.71 -0.27
N ALA A 71 20.89 -48.56 0.18
CA ALA A 71 21.88 -48.50 1.28
C ALA A 71 21.91 -47.12 1.95
N ASP A 72 22.24 -47.08 3.24
CA ASP A 72 21.95 -45.96 4.15
C ASP A 72 23.05 -44.91 4.35
N ALA A 73 22.59 -43.68 4.61
CA ALA A 73 23.03 -42.74 5.66
C ALA A 73 24.45 -42.13 5.73
N SER A 74 24.46 -40.98 6.43
CA SER A 74 25.55 -40.39 7.23
C SER A 74 26.46 -39.31 6.63
N HIS A 75 26.59 -38.26 7.44
CA HIS A 75 27.42 -37.06 7.32
C HIS A 75 28.91 -37.30 7.02
N ALA A 76 29.54 -36.33 6.34
CA ALA A 76 30.59 -35.49 6.98
C ALA A 76 30.93 -34.25 6.12
N SER A 77 31.27 -33.14 6.78
CA SER A 77 32.03 -32.03 6.18
C SER A 77 33.53 -32.25 6.41
N PRO A 78 34.40 -31.68 5.56
CA PRO A 78 35.74 -31.29 5.97
C PRO A 78 35.92 -29.75 5.95
N HIS A 79 36.84 -29.26 6.77
CA HIS A 79 37.17 -27.85 6.96
C HIS A 79 38.64 -27.61 6.62
N SER A 80 38.96 -26.52 5.90
CA SER A 80 40.31 -25.91 5.82
C SER A 80 41.39 -26.77 5.09
N THR A 81 42.62 -26.32 4.78
CA THR A 81 43.39 -25.08 5.09
C THR A 81 44.19 -24.52 3.89
N GLU A 82 44.44 -23.20 3.93
CA GLU A 82 45.68 -22.45 3.58
C GLU A 82 46.55 -22.70 2.33
N SER A 83 46.72 -21.65 1.52
CA SER A 83 47.98 -20.85 1.40
C SER A 83 47.68 -19.62 0.51
N VAL A 84 47.88 -18.35 0.89
CA VAL A 84 49.00 -17.59 1.52
C VAL A 84 50.10 -17.20 0.54
N ILE A 85 50.12 -15.89 0.20
CA ILE A 85 51.19 -14.96 -0.26
C ILE A 85 50.40 -13.72 -0.78
N ARG A 86 50.33 -12.55 -0.12
CA ARG A 86 51.35 -11.53 0.29
C ARG A 86 52.13 -10.98 -0.93
N ASP A 87 52.48 -9.71 -1.07
CA ASP A 87 52.14 -8.42 -0.40
C ASP A 87 52.52 -7.31 -1.46
N GLU A 88 52.55 -5.98 -1.28
CA GLU A 88 52.39 -5.04 -0.15
C GLU A 88 52.03 -3.63 -0.68
N THR A 89 51.53 -2.72 0.18
CA THR A 89 51.50 -1.23 0.01
C THR A 89 50.58 -0.60 -1.08
N ARG A 90 50.19 0.69 -1.04
CA ARG A 90 50.42 1.77 -0.05
C ARG A 90 49.23 2.76 0.02
N SER A 91 49.07 3.44 1.16
CA SER A 91 48.30 4.68 1.34
C SER A 91 48.81 5.83 0.42
N SER A 92 48.07 6.92 0.16
CA SER A 92 47.68 7.94 1.16
C SER A 92 46.58 8.91 0.68
N VAL A 93 46.03 9.68 1.64
CA VAL A 93 45.02 10.74 1.45
C VAL A 93 45.67 12.09 1.16
N THR A 94 45.04 12.90 0.29
CA THR A 94 45.13 14.37 0.30
C THR A 94 43.77 15.00 -0.04
N SER A 95 43.45 16.13 0.59
CA SER A 95 42.15 16.83 0.50
C SER A 95 42.29 18.23 -0.11
N SER A 96 41.26 18.72 -0.83
CA SER A 96 40.97 20.17 -0.93
C SER A 96 39.59 20.48 -1.54
N SER A 97 38.73 21.09 -0.72
CA SER A 97 37.82 22.21 -1.01
C SER A 97 37.05 22.37 -2.34
N SER A 98 35.72 22.49 -2.18
CA SER A 98 34.85 23.59 -2.67
C SER A 98 33.99 23.44 -3.95
N SER A 99 32.81 24.07 -3.86
CA SER A 99 31.83 24.38 -4.91
C SER A 99 31.25 23.25 -5.78
N SER A 100 29.95 22.99 -5.61
CA SER A 100 29.08 22.47 -6.66
C SER A 100 27.69 23.10 -6.53
N PRO A 101 27.12 23.68 -7.61
CA PRO A 101 25.86 24.43 -7.53
C PRO A 101 24.65 23.49 -7.50
N ARG A 102 23.59 23.88 -6.78
CA ARG A 102 22.28 23.25 -6.93
C ARG A 102 21.68 23.59 -8.30
N LYS A 103 21.40 22.58 -9.12
CA LYS A 103 20.38 22.63 -10.16
C LYS A 103 19.56 21.35 -10.10
N ALA A 104 18.26 21.48 -9.93
CA ALA A 104 17.33 20.37 -10.10
C ALA A 104 17.26 20.01 -11.59
N LEU A 105 17.20 18.72 -11.90
CA LEU A 105 16.82 18.22 -13.21
C LEU A 105 15.37 17.75 -13.12
N ASP A 106 14.47 18.63 -13.56
CA ASP A 106 13.05 18.33 -13.72
C ASP A 106 12.86 17.29 -14.83
N VAL A 107 12.41 16.09 -14.46
CA VAL A 107 12.21 14.97 -15.41
C VAL A 107 10.82 15.08 -16.02
N GLN A 108 10.64 16.10 -16.87
CA GLN A 108 9.43 16.24 -17.68
C GLN A 108 9.33 15.07 -18.67
N SER A 109 8.28 14.25 -18.52
CA SER A 109 8.03 13.12 -19.41
C SER A 109 7.61 13.61 -20.80
N PRO A 110 8.31 13.21 -21.90
CA PRO A 110 8.15 13.83 -23.21
C PRO A 110 6.92 13.29 -23.98
N LEU A 111 5.72 13.67 -23.53
CA LEU A 111 4.44 13.37 -24.22
C LEU A 111 3.58 14.61 -24.51
N SER A 112 3.93 15.80 -24.01
CA SER A 112 3.13 17.03 -24.08
C SER A 112 3.59 18.01 -25.16
N LEU A 113 3.71 17.57 -26.42
CA LEU A 113 4.08 18.46 -27.54
C LEU A 113 3.44 18.11 -28.91
N VAL A 114 2.18 17.65 -28.89
CA VAL A 114 1.28 17.65 -30.05
C VAL A 114 -0.07 18.22 -29.64
N PRO A 115 -0.58 19.29 -30.28
CA PRO A 115 -1.96 19.72 -30.09
C PRO A 115 -2.91 18.69 -30.73
N SER A 116 -3.55 17.86 -29.90
CA SER A 116 -4.59 16.94 -30.38
C SER A 116 -5.80 17.75 -30.85
N ALA A 117 -5.99 17.85 -32.17
CA ALA A 117 -7.07 18.61 -32.81
C ALA A 117 -8.49 18.03 -32.60
N LEU A 118 -8.65 17.05 -31.70
CA LEU A 118 -9.91 16.48 -31.25
C LEU A 118 -9.87 16.41 -29.72
N SER A 119 -10.66 17.26 -29.06
CA SER A 119 -10.82 17.21 -27.61
C SER A 119 -11.72 16.04 -27.24
N THR A 120 -11.16 15.02 -26.59
CA THR A 120 -11.92 13.86 -26.09
C THR A 120 -12.75 14.20 -24.84
N ALA A 121 -12.72 15.45 -24.35
CA ALA A 121 -13.41 15.90 -23.14
C ALA A 121 -14.96 15.77 -23.19
N HIS A 122 -15.53 15.52 -24.36
CA HIS A 122 -16.98 15.32 -24.57
C HIS A 122 -17.37 13.86 -24.80
N ILE A 123 -16.41 12.92 -24.82
CA ILE A 123 -16.68 11.50 -25.00
C ILE A 123 -16.98 10.88 -23.63
N PRO A 124 -18.15 10.25 -23.40
CA PRO A 124 -18.43 9.57 -22.15
C PRO A 124 -17.54 8.35 -21.97
N LEU A 125 -17.28 7.98 -20.71
CA LEU A 125 -16.67 6.71 -20.35
C LEU A 125 -17.60 5.53 -20.74
N SER A 126 -17.06 4.31 -20.75
CA SER A 126 -17.80 3.09 -21.09
C SER A 126 -18.99 2.79 -20.18
N ASN A 127 -18.99 3.32 -18.95
CA ASN A 127 -20.08 3.29 -17.98
C ASN A 127 -21.07 4.48 -18.13
N ALA A 128 -21.08 5.13 -19.31
CA ALA A 128 -21.83 6.33 -19.67
C ALA A 128 -21.55 7.61 -18.86
N LEU A 129 -20.57 7.64 -17.94
CA LEU A 129 -20.21 8.87 -17.24
C LEU A 129 -19.60 9.91 -18.18
N GLN A 130 -20.19 11.11 -18.22
CA GLN A 130 -19.56 12.31 -18.77
C GLN A 130 -18.69 12.96 -17.67
N LEU A 131 -17.43 13.29 -18.00
CA LEU A 131 -16.48 13.89 -17.07
C LEU A 131 -16.31 15.38 -17.34
N THR A 132 -16.44 16.24 -16.34
CA THR A 132 -16.02 17.64 -16.48
C THR A 132 -14.49 17.74 -16.65
N PRO A 133 -13.94 18.87 -17.15
CA PRO A 133 -12.50 19.08 -17.21
C PRO A 133 -11.78 18.97 -15.85
N GLN A 134 -12.51 19.14 -14.74
CA GLN A 134 -11.96 18.92 -13.40
C GLN A 134 -11.94 17.44 -13.02
N ASP A 135 -13.01 16.70 -13.30
CA ASP A 135 -13.08 15.25 -13.03
C ASP A 135 -12.07 14.46 -13.87
N GLN A 136 -11.74 14.95 -15.07
CA GLN A 136 -10.69 14.37 -15.92
C GLN A 136 -9.31 14.39 -15.25
N GLN A 137 -8.99 15.41 -14.42
CA GLN A 137 -7.76 15.45 -13.63
C GLN A 137 -7.77 14.34 -12.56
N SER A 138 -8.88 14.23 -11.82
CA SER A 138 -9.06 13.23 -10.76
C SER A 138 -9.04 11.80 -11.33
N PHE A 139 -9.75 11.55 -12.43
CA PHE A 139 -9.79 10.28 -13.16
C PHE A 139 -8.38 9.79 -13.57
N VAL A 140 -7.56 10.66 -14.16
CA VAL A 140 -6.16 10.32 -14.50
C VAL A 140 -5.31 10.13 -13.24
N TYR A 141 -5.59 10.89 -12.17
CA TYR A 141 -4.84 10.82 -10.92
C TYR A 141 -5.10 9.53 -10.11
N VAL A 142 -6.24 8.85 -10.26
CA VAL A 142 -6.60 7.60 -9.52
C VAL A 142 -5.45 6.59 -9.43
N GLN A 143 -4.70 6.40 -10.53
CA GLN A 143 -3.60 5.42 -10.62
C GLN A 143 -2.39 5.75 -9.72
N ASN A 144 -2.27 7.02 -9.31
CA ASN A 144 -1.19 7.57 -8.48
C ASN A 144 -1.70 8.03 -7.10
N SER A 145 -2.91 7.60 -6.72
CA SER A 145 -3.59 8.00 -5.49
C SER A 145 -2.87 7.56 -4.22
N VAL A 146 -3.09 8.33 -3.16
CA VAL A 146 -2.75 7.96 -1.78
C VAL A 146 -3.45 6.66 -1.40
N MET A 147 -4.68 6.40 -1.86
CA MET A 147 -5.34 5.11 -1.70
C MET A 147 -4.51 3.92 -2.21
N VAL A 148 -4.02 3.97 -3.46
CA VAL A 148 -3.14 2.93 -4.05
C VAL A 148 -1.88 2.76 -3.19
N LEU A 149 -1.28 3.87 -2.75
CA LEU A 149 -0.08 3.85 -1.91
C LEU A 149 -0.32 3.26 -0.51
N ARG A 150 -1.51 3.46 0.09
CA ARG A 150 -1.89 2.89 1.40
C ARG A 150 -2.12 1.39 1.33
N ILE A 151 -2.77 0.87 0.28
CA ILE A 151 -2.84 -0.58 0.01
C ILE A 151 -1.43 -1.14 -0.26
N GLY A 152 -0.58 -0.34 -0.91
CA GLY A 152 0.85 -0.62 -1.02
C GLY A 152 1.20 -1.74 -2.00
N LYS A 153 0.32 -2.08 -2.95
CA LYS A 153 0.66 -2.76 -4.22
C LYS A 153 0.59 -1.68 -5.33
N PRO A 154 1.51 -1.64 -6.31
CA PRO A 154 1.43 -0.67 -7.40
C PRO A 154 0.10 -0.80 -8.14
N PHE A 155 -0.42 0.28 -8.75
CA PHE A 155 -1.73 0.24 -9.40
C PHE A 155 -1.81 -0.89 -10.44
N GLN A 156 -0.87 -0.92 -11.39
CA GLN A 156 -0.77 -2.01 -12.37
C GLN A 156 -0.68 -3.37 -11.65
N TRP A 157 -1.46 -4.35 -12.11
CA TRP A 157 -1.57 -5.70 -11.54
C TRP A 157 -2.20 -5.80 -10.13
N SER A 158 -2.58 -4.69 -9.48
CA SER A 158 -3.36 -4.74 -8.22
C SER A 158 -4.84 -5.07 -8.43
N ASN A 159 -5.51 -5.41 -7.32
CA ASN A 159 -6.96 -5.47 -7.22
C ASN A 159 -7.63 -4.17 -7.69
N LEU A 160 -7.13 -3.01 -7.26
CA LEU A 160 -7.69 -1.72 -7.66
C LEU A 160 -7.65 -1.51 -9.17
N SER A 161 -6.61 -1.95 -9.87
CA SER A 161 -6.57 -1.88 -11.34
C SER A 161 -7.48 -2.90 -12.01
N TYR A 162 -7.67 -4.10 -11.42
CA TYR A 162 -8.66 -5.06 -11.89
C TYR A 162 -10.07 -4.46 -11.79
N VAL A 163 -10.44 -3.94 -10.62
CA VAL A 163 -11.72 -3.27 -10.36
C VAL A 163 -11.90 -2.06 -11.28
N TYR A 164 -10.91 -1.18 -11.38
CA TYR A 164 -10.99 0.03 -12.21
C TYR A 164 -11.17 -0.27 -13.71
N LEU A 165 -10.53 -1.32 -14.24
CA LEU A 165 -10.59 -1.65 -15.67
C LEU A 165 -11.76 -2.56 -16.05
N ASN A 166 -12.19 -3.49 -15.17
CA ASN A 166 -13.19 -4.51 -15.51
C ASN A 166 -14.56 -4.27 -14.86
N ILE A 167 -14.61 -3.60 -13.70
CA ILE A 167 -15.84 -3.35 -12.94
C ILE A 167 -16.28 -1.89 -13.10
N ALA A 168 -15.41 -0.93 -12.77
CA ALA A 168 -15.71 0.50 -12.86
C ALA A 168 -15.95 0.98 -14.31
N SER A 169 -15.49 0.22 -15.30
CA SER A 169 -15.81 0.43 -16.72
C SER A 169 -17.26 0.05 -17.10
N LYS A 170 -17.95 -0.72 -16.26
CA LYS A 170 -19.38 -1.09 -16.37
C LYS A 170 -20.23 -0.29 -15.39
N TYR A 171 -19.84 -0.31 -14.11
CA TYR A 171 -20.60 0.28 -13.00
C TYR A 171 -20.18 1.72 -12.74
N ALA A 172 -21.07 2.66 -13.07
CA ALA A 172 -20.84 4.10 -12.89
C ALA A 172 -20.46 4.45 -11.45
N GLY A 173 -21.19 3.92 -10.46
CA GLY A 173 -20.96 4.20 -9.03
C GLY A 173 -19.54 3.90 -8.55
N VAL A 174 -18.93 2.81 -9.01
CA VAL A 174 -17.54 2.44 -8.68
C VAL A 174 -16.56 3.49 -9.23
N MET A 175 -16.77 3.96 -10.47
CA MET A 175 -15.93 5.00 -11.07
C MET A 175 -16.13 6.37 -10.39
N ARG A 176 -17.36 6.73 -10.00
CA ARG A 176 -17.64 7.95 -9.25
C ARG A 176 -16.86 8.01 -7.94
N ILE A 177 -16.87 6.94 -7.15
CA ILE A 177 -16.19 6.93 -5.85
C ILE A 177 -14.66 6.93 -5.99
N PHE A 178 -14.11 6.29 -7.05
CA PHE A 178 -12.70 6.49 -7.43
C PHE A 178 -12.36 7.96 -7.73
N ILE A 179 -13.19 8.64 -8.53
CA ILE A 179 -13.04 10.07 -8.86
C ILE A 179 -13.17 10.93 -7.61
N ALA A 180 -14.12 10.63 -6.71
CA ALA A 180 -14.33 11.38 -5.48
C ALA A 180 -13.11 11.32 -4.54
N GLY A 181 -12.56 10.12 -4.30
CA GLY A 181 -11.34 9.95 -3.51
C GLY A 181 -10.14 10.69 -4.13
N ALA A 182 -9.96 10.57 -5.46
CA ALA A 182 -8.92 11.30 -6.18
C ALA A 182 -9.10 12.83 -6.10
N SER A 183 -10.33 13.34 -6.14
CA SER A 183 -10.62 14.77 -5.96
C SER A 183 -10.25 15.27 -4.56
N MET A 184 -10.54 14.50 -3.49
CA MET A 184 -10.13 14.87 -2.11
C MET A 184 -8.61 14.86 -1.91
N GLU A 185 -7.91 13.90 -2.51
CA GLU A 185 -6.45 13.87 -2.49
C GLU A 185 -5.82 15.04 -3.26
N LEU A 186 -6.39 15.43 -4.41
CA LEU A 186 -5.97 16.62 -5.15
C LEU A 186 -6.32 17.93 -4.41
N ARG A 187 -7.45 18.00 -3.69
CA ARG A 187 -7.80 19.11 -2.78
C ARG A 187 -6.72 19.25 -1.71
N SER A 188 -6.40 18.14 -1.02
CA SER A 188 -5.39 18.13 0.03
C SER A 188 -4.04 18.61 -0.47
N ARG A 189 -3.60 18.10 -1.64
CA ARG A 189 -2.38 18.56 -2.29
C ARG A 189 -2.40 20.06 -2.61
N ALA A 190 -3.50 20.60 -3.14
CA ALA A 190 -3.59 22.03 -3.46
C ALA A 190 -3.46 22.95 -2.22
N LEU A 191 -3.85 22.44 -1.03
CA LEU A 191 -3.70 23.12 0.27
C LEU A 191 -2.31 22.90 0.92
N LEU A 192 -1.61 21.83 0.54
CA LEU A 192 -0.26 21.48 0.99
C LEU A 192 0.87 22.08 0.14
N ASP A 193 0.62 22.33 -1.15
CA ASP A 193 1.54 23.02 -2.09
C ASP A 193 1.63 24.54 -1.77
N GLN A 194 1.92 24.89 -0.50
CA GLN A 194 2.01 26.26 0.01
C GLN A 194 3.29 26.95 -0.49
N PHE A 195 3.17 28.19 -0.94
CA PHE A 195 4.30 29.04 -1.30
C PHE A 195 4.46 30.16 -0.25
N ASP A 196 5.65 30.27 0.34
CA ASP A 196 6.00 31.31 1.32
C ASP A 196 5.01 31.46 2.50
N GLY A 197 4.40 30.36 2.94
CA GLY A 197 3.47 30.31 4.07
C GLY A 197 2.08 30.90 3.80
N THR A 198 1.74 31.25 2.56
CA THR A 198 0.41 31.75 2.18
C THR A 198 -0.18 30.95 1.01
N LEU A 199 -1.50 30.74 1.03
CA LEU A 199 -2.24 30.12 -0.07
C LEU A 199 -2.83 31.21 -0.96
N SER A 200 -2.65 31.09 -2.27
CA SER A 200 -3.24 32.02 -3.23
C SER A 200 -4.76 31.80 -3.41
N SER A 201 -5.47 32.83 -3.84
CA SER A 201 -6.93 32.76 -4.06
C SER A 201 -7.32 31.65 -5.06
N ASP A 202 -6.55 31.45 -6.14
CA ASP A 202 -6.81 30.37 -7.10
C ASP A 202 -6.58 28.97 -6.50
N GLN A 203 -5.61 28.79 -5.58
CA GLN A 203 -5.42 27.51 -4.88
C GLN A 203 -6.61 27.18 -3.97
N TYR A 204 -7.12 28.16 -3.20
CA TYR A 204 -8.31 27.98 -2.38
C TYR A 204 -9.54 27.65 -3.22
N GLU A 205 -9.80 28.41 -4.27
CA GLU A 205 -10.94 28.21 -5.16
C GLU A 205 -10.82 26.91 -5.98
N ARG A 206 -9.61 26.49 -6.36
CA ARG A 206 -9.36 25.14 -6.90
C ARG A 206 -9.66 24.04 -5.89
N ALA A 207 -9.23 24.18 -4.63
CA ALA A 207 -9.52 23.21 -3.57
C ALA A 207 -11.04 23.09 -3.33
N ARG A 208 -11.75 24.22 -3.28
CA ARG A 208 -13.23 24.30 -3.15
C ARG A 208 -13.95 23.57 -4.28
N ARG A 209 -13.52 23.75 -5.54
CA ARG A 209 -14.07 23.02 -6.70
C ARG A 209 -13.82 21.51 -6.66
N LEU A 210 -12.64 21.10 -6.20
CA LEU A 210 -12.30 19.68 -6.02
C LEU A 210 -13.14 19.02 -4.92
N GLU A 211 -13.32 19.70 -3.79
CA GLU A 211 -14.19 19.26 -2.69
C GLU A 211 -15.67 19.14 -3.12
N HIS A 212 -16.15 20.08 -3.92
CA HIS A 212 -17.50 20.03 -4.50
C HIS A 212 -17.66 18.85 -5.47
N SER A 213 -16.72 18.65 -6.41
CA SER A 213 -16.68 17.47 -7.30
C SER A 213 -16.71 16.16 -6.48
N ALA A 214 -15.86 16.05 -5.45
CA ALA A 214 -15.81 14.88 -4.58
C ALA A 214 -17.16 14.58 -3.92
N THR A 215 -17.73 15.59 -3.26
CA THR A 215 -19.03 15.48 -2.57
C THR A 215 -20.17 15.16 -3.54
N SER A 216 -20.17 15.71 -4.76
CA SER A 216 -21.17 15.38 -5.79
C SER A 216 -21.05 13.94 -6.30
N HIS A 217 -19.84 13.46 -6.60
CA HIS A 217 -19.62 12.08 -7.04
C HIS A 217 -19.91 11.07 -5.92
N TYR A 218 -19.57 11.39 -4.67
CA TYR A 218 -19.89 10.57 -3.50
C TYR A 218 -21.40 10.36 -3.31
N HIS A 219 -22.19 11.43 -3.29
CA HIS A 219 -23.65 11.32 -3.16
C HIS A 219 -24.33 10.57 -4.33
N LEU A 220 -23.76 10.64 -5.53
CA LEU A 220 -24.24 9.87 -6.67
C LEU A 220 -23.81 8.39 -6.57
N ALA A 221 -22.60 8.10 -6.09
CA ALA A 221 -22.17 6.73 -5.80
C ALA A 221 -23.02 6.07 -4.70
N LEU A 222 -23.47 6.80 -3.68
CA LEU A 222 -24.41 6.26 -2.68
C LEU A 222 -25.77 5.86 -3.28
N LYS A 223 -26.26 6.60 -4.28
CA LYS A 223 -27.50 6.24 -5.01
C LYS A 223 -27.28 5.02 -5.91
N ASP A 224 -26.17 5.01 -6.64
CA ASP A 224 -25.76 3.88 -7.49
C ASP A 224 -25.57 2.59 -6.64
N LEU A 225 -25.05 2.70 -5.40
CA LEU A 225 -24.96 1.60 -4.45
C LEU A 225 -26.33 1.07 -4.02
N SER A 226 -27.27 1.96 -3.65
CA SER A 226 -28.62 1.55 -3.23
C SER A 226 -29.30 0.74 -4.33
N ALA A 227 -29.30 1.25 -5.56
CA ALA A 227 -29.90 0.58 -6.71
C ALA A 227 -29.24 -0.79 -7.01
N LEU A 228 -27.93 -0.92 -6.81
CA LEU A 228 -27.21 -2.19 -6.97
C LEU A 228 -27.55 -3.18 -5.83
N VAL A 229 -27.67 -2.72 -4.58
CA VAL A 229 -28.13 -3.56 -3.46
C VAL A 229 -29.56 -4.06 -3.70
N ASP A 230 -30.46 -3.20 -4.18
CA ASP A 230 -31.84 -3.57 -4.52
C ASP A 230 -31.87 -4.60 -5.67
N HIS A 231 -31.01 -4.45 -6.68
CA HIS A 231 -30.88 -5.39 -7.79
C HIS A 231 -30.37 -6.78 -7.35
N VAL A 232 -29.30 -6.83 -6.56
CA VAL A 232 -28.70 -8.09 -6.06
C VAL A 232 -29.54 -8.72 -4.93
N SER A 233 -30.45 -7.96 -4.31
CA SER A 233 -31.44 -8.50 -3.35
C SER A 233 -32.70 -9.06 -4.04
N SER A 234 -33.01 -8.60 -5.26
CA SER A 234 -34.21 -9.02 -6.03
C SER A 234 -33.91 -10.06 -7.12
N SER A 235 -32.63 -10.33 -7.40
CA SER A 235 -32.18 -11.33 -8.36
C SER A 235 -30.91 -12.03 -7.85
N GLN A 236 -30.59 -13.22 -8.36
CA GLN A 236 -29.25 -13.78 -8.15
C GLN A 236 -28.26 -12.99 -9.02
N GLY A 237 -27.71 -11.92 -8.45
CA GLY A 237 -26.74 -11.04 -9.12
C GLY A 237 -25.48 -11.78 -9.56
N SER A 238 -24.80 -11.24 -10.57
CA SER A 238 -23.60 -11.84 -11.15
C SER A 238 -22.34 -11.56 -10.30
N ASP A 239 -21.26 -12.30 -10.58
CA ASP A 239 -19.94 -12.04 -9.98
C ASP A 239 -19.48 -10.58 -10.17
N ASP A 240 -19.80 -9.97 -11.32
CA ASP A 240 -19.55 -8.56 -11.63
C ASP A 240 -20.32 -7.61 -10.70
N ASP A 241 -21.58 -7.94 -10.35
CA ASP A 241 -22.42 -7.15 -9.44
C ASP A 241 -21.91 -7.25 -8.00
N VAL A 242 -21.46 -8.44 -7.59
CA VAL A 242 -20.88 -8.66 -6.25
C VAL A 242 -19.51 -7.96 -6.13
N ASP A 243 -18.64 -8.07 -7.14
CA ASP A 243 -17.39 -7.29 -7.20
C ASP A 243 -17.66 -5.78 -7.22
N ALA A 244 -18.72 -5.32 -7.87
CA ALA A 244 -19.15 -3.92 -7.80
C ALA A 244 -19.62 -3.51 -6.40
N LEU A 245 -20.44 -4.31 -5.71
CA LEU A 245 -20.85 -4.07 -4.32
C LEU A 245 -19.65 -3.95 -3.37
N PHE A 246 -18.75 -4.94 -3.39
CA PHE A 246 -17.55 -4.92 -2.53
C PHE A 246 -16.58 -3.80 -2.89
N ALA A 247 -16.45 -3.44 -4.17
CA ALA A 247 -15.67 -2.28 -4.59
C ALA A 247 -16.29 -0.98 -4.07
N MET A 248 -17.60 -0.78 -4.21
CA MET A 248 -18.27 0.43 -3.73
C MET A 248 -18.19 0.53 -2.21
N TRP A 249 -18.45 -0.55 -1.47
CA TRP A 249 -18.30 -0.57 0.00
C TRP A 249 -16.88 -0.24 0.46
N PHE A 250 -15.85 -0.87 -0.14
CA PHE A 250 -14.45 -0.56 0.18
C PHE A 250 -14.12 0.91 -0.11
N LEU A 251 -14.48 1.41 -1.28
CA LEU A 251 -14.15 2.78 -1.72
C LEU A 251 -14.94 3.84 -0.95
N ILE A 252 -16.17 3.55 -0.50
CA ILE A 252 -16.97 4.43 0.37
C ILE A 252 -16.39 4.48 1.78
N LEU A 253 -16.03 3.33 2.37
CA LEU A 253 -15.35 3.30 3.67
C LEU A 253 -13.98 3.99 3.63
N HIS A 254 -13.24 3.86 2.52
CA HIS A 254 -12.00 4.59 2.30
C HIS A 254 -12.24 6.09 2.14
N PHE A 255 -13.25 6.51 1.38
CA PHE A 255 -13.63 7.93 1.23
C PHE A 255 -14.08 8.54 2.57
N GLY A 256 -14.74 7.76 3.44
CA GLY A 256 -15.02 8.16 4.81
C GLY A 256 -13.77 8.65 5.55
N LEU A 257 -12.60 8.04 5.34
CA LEU A 257 -11.35 8.48 5.95
C LEU A 257 -10.90 9.89 5.50
N TYR A 258 -11.50 10.45 4.44
CA TYR A 258 -11.25 11.81 3.92
C TYR A 258 -12.30 12.84 4.34
N ASP A 259 -13.49 12.43 4.77
CA ASP A 259 -14.58 13.30 5.24
C ASP A 259 -15.14 12.83 6.58
N SER A 260 -14.96 13.66 7.61
CA SER A 260 -15.42 13.37 8.98
C SER A 260 -16.93 13.21 9.12
N GLN A 261 -17.74 13.79 8.21
CA GLN A 261 -19.18 13.60 8.19
C GLN A 261 -19.53 12.19 7.70
N SER A 262 -18.88 11.74 6.62
CA SER A 262 -19.00 10.39 6.07
C SER A 262 -18.45 9.29 6.99
N ILE A 263 -17.46 9.54 7.85
CA ILE A 263 -17.05 8.58 8.90
C ILE A 263 -18.26 8.14 9.74
N GLY A 264 -19.14 9.08 10.10
CA GLY A 264 -20.34 8.78 10.90
C GLY A 264 -21.26 7.73 10.26
N ALA A 265 -21.36 7.70 8.93
CA ALA A 265 -22.18 6.74 8.18
C ALA A 265 -21.52 5.36 7.99
N SER A 266 -20.22 5.22 8.30
CA SER A 266 -19.46 3.97 8.05
C SER A 266 -20.08 2.74 8.71
N HIS A 267 -20.74 2.90 9.85
CA HIS A 267 -21.44 1.81 10.55
C HIS A 267 -22.61 1.22 9.76
N VAL A 268 -23.29 2.02 8.94
CA VAL A 268 -24.41 1.57 8.08
C VAL A 268 -23.89 0.65 6.98
N HIS A 269 -22.77 1.03 6.36
CA HIS A 269 -22.12 0.22 5.32
C HIS A 269 -21.57 -1.09 5.90
N LEU A 270 -20.92 -1.04 7.07
CA LEU A 270 -20.42 -2.24 7.76
C LEU A 270 -21.55 -3.20 8.16
N GLU A 271 -22.67 -2.72 8.72
CA GLU A 271 -23.81 -3.58 9.02
C GLU A 271 -24.50 -4.12 7.76
N GLY A 272 -24.53 -3.33 6.68
CA GLY A 272 -24.98 -3.79 5.36
C GLY A 272 -24.15 -4.97 4.84
N ILE A 273 -22.83 -4.88 4.92
CA ILE A 273 -21.88 -5.95 4.56
C ILE A 273 -22.11 -7.18 5.46
N ARG A 274 -22.19 -7.00 6.78
CA ARG A 274 -22.49 -8.10 7.73
C ARG A 274 -23.82 -8.78 7.42
N SER A 275 -24.81 -8.02 6.95
CA SER A 275 -26.10 -8.57 6.52
C SER A 275 -26.03 -9.32 5.19
N PHE A 276 -25.29 -8.79 4.21
CA PHE A 276 -25.04 -9.45 2.92
C PHE A 276 -24.27 -10.77 3.09
N LEU A 277 -23.33 -10.83 4.03
CA LEU A 277 -22.49 -12.01 4.28
C LEU A 277 -23.22 -13.18 4.95
N LYS A 278 -24.42 -12.99 5.51
CA LYS A 278 -25.18 -14.05 6.23
C LYS A 278 -25.28 -15.40 5.50
N PRO A 279 -25.48 -15.49 4.16
CA PRO A 279 -25.52 -16.76 3.43
C PRO A 279 -24.15 -17.43 3.22
N TYR A 280 -23.04 -16.69 3.41
CA TYR A 280 -21.67 -17.17 3.20
C TYR A 280 -21.00 -17.66 4.50
N LEU A 281 -21.61 -17.40 5.67
CA LEU A 281 -21.11 -17.81 6.98
C LEU A 281 -21.50 -19.27 7.28
N LYS A 282 -20.51 -20.16 7.44
CA LYS A 282 -20.74 -21.58 7.77
C LYS A 282 -21.36 -21.77 9.15
N SER A 283 -21.08 -20.87 10.09
CA SER A 283 -21.67 -20.84 11.43
C SER A 283 -23.21 -20.76 11.48
N ARG A 284 -23.89 -20.64 10.32
CA ARG A 284 -25.36 -20.50 10.21
C ARG A 284 -26.07 -21.54 9.33
N GLY A 285 -25.39 -22.53 8.72
CA GLY A 285 -26.09 -23.68 8.11
C GLY A 285 -25.34 -24.49 7.05
N GLU A 286 -25.94 -25.61 6.64
CA GLU A 286 -25.39 -26.64 5.73
C GLU A 286 -25.26 -26.21 4.24
N HIS A 287 -25.26 -24.92 3.95
CA HIS A 287 -25.25 -24.37 2.58
C HIS A 287 -23.99 -23.55 2.25
N GLY A 288 -22.95 -23.62 3.10
CA GLY A 288 -21.67 -22.92 2.94
C GLY A 288 -20.75 -23.44 1.83
N THR A 289 -21.27 -23.62 0.62
CA THR A 289 -20.52 -23.97 -0.60
C THR A 289 -20.32 -22.78 -1.56
N ALA A 290 -21.11 -21.71 -1.40
CA ALA A 290 -20.97 -20.49 -2.19
C ALA A 290 -19.71 -19.70 -1.77
N THR A 291 -18.84 -19.41 -2.72
CA THR A 291 -17.66 -18.55 -2.51
C THR A 291 -17.87 -17.20 -3.16
N LEU A 292 -17.55 -16.11 -2.45
CA LEU A 292 -17.48 -14.76 -3.04
C LEU A 292 -16.49 -14.73 -4.24
N PRO A 293 -16.66 -13.84 -5.22
CA PRO A 293 -15.68 -13.65 -6.30
C PRO A 293 -14.29 -13.24 -5.76
N LEU A 294 -13.24 -13.49 -6.56
CA LEU A 294 -11.86 -13.35 -6.09
C LEU A 294 -11.43 -11.91 -5.78
N ALA A 295 -12.00 -10.89 -6.42
CA ALA A 295 -11.71 -9.51 -6.05
C ALA A 295 -12.48 -9.13 -4.77
N SER A 296 -13.78 -9.49 -4.67
CA SER A 296 -14.63 -9.36 -3.49
C SER A 296 -14.01 -9.95 -2.22
N GLN A 297 -13.42 -11.16 -2.27
CA GLN A 297 -12.72 -11.75 -1.11
C GLN A 297 -11.58 -10.85 -0.60
N GLN A 298 -10.77 -10.30 -1.50
CA GLN A 298 -9.66 -9.42 -1.14
C GLN A 298 -10.13 -8.03 -0.70
N LEU A 299 -11.23 -7.53 -1.26
CA LEU A 299 -11.86 -6.27 -0.82
C LEU A 299 -12.47 -6.43 0.58
N LEU A 300 -13.15 -7.55 0.87
CA LEU A 300 -13.61 -7.91 2.22
C LEU A 300 -12.45 -8.00 3.22
N TYR A 301 -11.33 -8.59 2.82
CA TYR A 301 -10.11 -8.59 3.64
C TYR A 301 -9.65 -7.16 4.00
N PHE A 302 -9.59 -6.24 3.02
CA PHE A 302 -9.24 -4.84 3.27
C PHE A 302 -10.30 -4.08 4.09
N ILE A 303 -11.59 -4.38 3.89
CA ILE A 303 -12.69 -3.82 4.70
C ILE A 303 -12.59 -4.29 6.16
N SER A 304 -12.20 -5.54 6.42
CA SER A 304 -12.00 -6.04 7.79
C SER A 304 -10.89 -5.28 8.53
N TYR A 305 -9.85 -4.82 7.83
CA TYR A 305 -8.83 -3.93 8.39
C TYR A 305 -9.39 -2.54 8.72
N MET A 306 -10.28 -2.00 7.88
CA MET A 306 -10.96 -0.73 8.14
C MET A 306 -11.90 -0.83 9.34
N ASP A 307 -12.59 -1.96 9.53
CA ASP A 307 -13.43 -2.22 10.71
C ASP A 307 -12.60 -2.27 12.01
N VAL A 308 -11.44 -2.96 12.00
CA VAL A 308 -10.48 -2.95 13.14
C VAL A 308 -9.91 -1.54 13.40
N TYR A 309 -9.67 -0.76 12.35
CA TYR A 309 -9.17 0.62 12.47
C TYR A 309 -10.22 1.56 13.06
N LEU A 310 -11.48 1.43 12.62
CA LEU A 310 -12.61 2.20 13.13
C LEU A 310 -12.98 1.79 14.58
N ALA A 311 -12.70 0.56 15.00
CA ALA A 311 -12.90 0.11 16.39
C ALA A 311 -12.10 0.91 17.43
N PHE A 312 -11.04 1.62 17.04
CA PHE A 312 -10.39 2.59 17.91
C PHE A 312 -11.25 3.83 18.12
N SER A 313 -11.91 4.35 17.07
CA SER A 313 -12.63 5.63 17.16
C SER A 313 -13.96 5.54 17.91
N SER A 314 -14.69 4.40 17.82
CA SER A 314 -15.95 4.18 18.53
C SER A 314 -16.33 2.69 18.67
N ILE A 315 -17.13 2.37 19.70
CA ILE A 315 -17.50 1.00 20.11
C ILE A 315 -18.51 0.32 19.15
N PRO A 316 -19.15 1.05 18.21
CA PRO A 316 -19.78 0.47 17.02
C PRO A 316 -19.08 -0.74 16.37
N TYR A 317 -17.77 -0.60 16.16
CA TYR A 317 -16.98 -1.26 15.12
C TYR A 317 -16.14 -2.45 15.62
N GLY A 318 -15.45 -3.13 14.71
CA GLY A 318 -14.71 -4.38 14.95
C GLY A 318 -15.60 -5.63 14.86
N LYS A 319 -16.91 -5.47 14.68
CA LYS A 319 -17.88 -6.56 14.68
C LYS A 319 -17.83 -7.42 13.42
N LEU A 320 -17.58 -6.82 12.26
CA LEU A 320 -17.40 -7.58 11.02
C LEU A 320 -16.12 -8.41 11.13
N TRP A 321 -15.03 -7.83 11.63
CA TRP A 321 -13.81 -8.60 11.87
C TRP A 321 -14.00 -9.73 12.89
N MET A 322 -14.74 -9.49 13.97
CA MET A 322 -15.07 -10.53 14.96
C MET A 322 -15.94 -11.66 14.38
N ASP A 323 -16.92 -11.36 13.52
CA ASP A 323 -17.68 -12.39 12.80
C ASP A 323 -16.74 -13.25 11.94
N LEU A 324 -15.87 -12.62 11.14
CA LEU A 324 -14.91 -13.30 10.24
C LEU A 324 -13.83 -14.09 11.00
N LEU A 325 -13.45 -13.68 12.22
CA LEU A 325 -12.57 -14.44 13.11
C LEU A 325 -13.28 -15.67 13.70
N SER A 326 -14.60 -15.59 13.92
CA SER A 326 -15.38 -16.66 14.56
C SER A 326 -15.77 -17.82 13.63
N GLU A 327 -15.56 -17.66 12.33
CA GLU A 327 -15.81 -18.69 11.32
C GLU A 327 -14.75 -19.81 11.34
N ASP A 328 -15.18 -21.02 10.98
CA ASP A 328 -14.29 -22.19 10.87
C ASP A 328 -13.13 -21.95 9.89
N ALA A 329 -11.96 -22.53 10.17
CA ALA A 329 -10.74 -22.34 9.36
C ALA A 329 -10.82 -22.88 7.92
N ASP A 330 -11.86 -23.65 7.58
CA ASP A 330 -12.17 -24.10 6.21
C ASP A 330 -13.27 -23.24 5.53
N SER A 331 -13.79 -22.22 6.21
CA SER A 331 -14.75 -21.26 5.67
C SER A 331 -14.06 -20.30 4.70
N PRO A 332 -14.61 -20.07 3.48
CA PRO A 332 -14.03 -19.18 2.49
C PRO A 332 -14.05 -17.70 2.90
N VAL A 333 -14.77 -17.37 3.99
CA VAL A 333 -14.84 -16.02 4.58
C VAL A 333 -14.19 -15.93 5.97
N SER A 334 -13.51 -16.99 6.44
CA SER A 334 -12.68 -16.89 7.66
C SER A 334 -11.57 -15.84 7.49
N TYR A 335 -11.23 -15.10 8.54
CA TYR A 335 -10.26 -13.99 8.46
C TYR A 335 -8.87 -14.44 7.93
N ASP A 336 -8.40 -15.61 8.39
CA ASP A 336 -7.15 -16.23 7.92
C ASP A 336 -7.30 -16.76 6.47
N GLY A 337 -8.44 -17.39 6.13
CA GLY A 337 -8.74 -17.84 4.76
C GLY A 337 -8.76 -16.68 3.76
N LEU A 338 -9.34 -15.55 4.13
CA LEU A 338 -9.35 -14.31 3.37
C LEU A 338 -7.94 -13.73 3.19
N PHE A 339 -7.05 -13.84 4.19
CA PHE A 339 -5.62 -13.49 4.03
C PHE A 339 -4.93 -14.37 2.98
N TYR A 340 -5.04 -15.70 3.07
CA TYR A 340 -4.43 -16.61 2.10
C TYR A 340 -5.02 -16.46 0.69
N SER A 341 -6.31 -16.12 0.58
CA SER A 341 -6.92 -15.74 -0.69
C SER A 341 -6.36 -14.40 -1.22
N ALA A 342 -6.28 -13.36 -0.38
CA ALA A 342 -5.68 -12.06 -0.69
C ALA A 342 -4.17 -12.13 -1.02
N ARG A 343 -3.49 -13.23 -0.69
CA ARG A 343 -2.12 -13.52 -1.16
C ARG A 343 -2.03 -14.32 -2.46
N SER A 344 -3.11 -14.96 -2.92
CA SER A 344 -3.12 -15.83 -4.11
C SER A 344 -4.09 -15.40 -5.23
N CYS A 345 -4.92 -14.38 -5.00
CA CYS A 345 -5.94 -13.89 -5.93
C CYS A 345 -5.39 -13.20 -7.18
N LEU A 346 -4.36 -12.36 -7.08
CA LEU A 346 -3.89 -11.54 -8.21
C LEU A 346 -3.50 -12.37 -9.46
N PRO A 347 -2.67 -13.43 -9.37
CA PRO A 347 -2.39 -14.28 -10.54
C PRO A 347 -3.60 -15.08 -11.05
N LYS A 348 -4.65 -15.27 -10.23
CA LYS A 348 -5.91 -15.89 -10.65
C LYS A 348 -6.78 -14.89 -11.43
N LEU A 349 -6.88 -13.65 -10.95
CA LEU A 349 -7.63 -12.54 -11.56
C LEU A 349 -7.06 -12.10 -12.92
N TRP A 350 -5.73 -11.95 -13.01
CA TRP A 350 -5.04 -11.52 -14.23
C TRP A 350 -4.63 -12.69 -15.15
N GLY A 351 -4.68 -13.93 -14.65
CA GLY A 351 -4.38 -15.13 -15.40
C GLY A 351 -3.01 -15.09 -16.11
N PRO A 352 -2.91 -15.53 -17.39
CA PRO A 352 -1.67 -15.51 -18.17
C PRO A 352 -1.03 -14.14 -18.39
N GLN A 353 -1.71 -13.04 -18.05
CA GLN A 353 -1.15 -11.69 -18.15
C GLN A 353 -0.25 -11.34 -16.96
N TYR A 354 -0.45 -11.99 -15.79
CA TYR A 354 0.29 -11.69 -14.57
C TYR A 354 1.78 -12.07 -14.72
N PRO A 355 2.72 -11.10 -14.70
CA PRO A 355 4.10 -11.38 -15.05
C PRO A 355 4.88 -11.97 -13.87
N VAL A 356 5.92 -12.75 -14.17
CA VAL A 356 6.76 -13.44 -13.17
C VAL A 356 7.41 -12.45 -12.16
N SER A 357 7.64 -11.20 -12.56
CA SER A 357 8.13 -10.14 -11.65
C SER A 357 7.16 -9.85 -10.50
N GLU A 358 5.85 -9.88 -10.75
CA GLU A 358 4.83 -9.62 -9.74
C GLU A 358 4.62 -10.83 -8.82
N LEU A 359 4.77 -12.05 -9.34
CA LEU A 359 4.83 -13.27 -8.52
C LEU A 359 6.03 -13.24 -7.54
N LEU A 360 7.19 -12.76 -8.01
CA LEU A 360 8.37 -12.61 -7.14
C LEU A 360 8.17 -11.53 -6.08
N ASP A 361 7.64 -10.36 -6.45
CA ASP A 361 7.26 -9.29 -5.51
C ASP A 361 6.21 -9.77 -4.48
N ASP A 362 5.24 -10.59 -4.89
CA ASP A 362 4.23 -11.15 -3.99
C ASP A 362 4.81 -12.15 -2.98
N LEU A 363 5.84 -12.91 -3.36
CA LEU A 363 6.59 -13.80 -2.48
C LEU A 363 7.50 -13.01 -1.53
N GLU A 364 8.26 -12.04 -2.04
CA GLU A 364 9.14 -11.18 -1.23
C GLU A 364 8.35 -10.46 -0.12
N ASN A 365 7.18 -9.90 -0.45
CA ASN A 365 6.36 -9.16 0.51
C ASN A 365 5.54 -10.05 1.45
N TYR A 366 5.51 -11.39 1.28
CA TYR A 366 4.67 -12.27 2.09
C TYR A 366 4.95 -12.12 3.60
N ARG A 367 6.22 -12.15 4.01
CA ARG A 367 6.61 -12.16 5.43
C ARG A 367 6.19 -10.91 6.20
N PRO A 368 6.45 -9.66 5.75
CA PRO A 368 5.94 -8.47 6.44
C PRO A 368 4.41 -8.31 6.30
N LEU A 369 3.77 -8.80 5.23
CA LEU A 369 2.30 -8.85 5.14
C LEU A 369 1.69 -9.82 6.17
N HIS A 370 2.36 -10.92 6.48
CA HIS A 370 1.93 -11.86 7.53
C HIS A 370 2.05 -11.25 8.93
N LEU A 371 3.12 -10.47 9.21
CA LEU A 371 3.20 -9.68 10.45
C LEU A 371 2.04 -8.68 10.56
N LEU A 372 1.72 -7.95 9.47
CA LEU A 372 0.57 -7.03 9.42
C LEU A 372 -0.76 -7.74 9.68
N HIS A 373 -0.94 -8.97 9.20
CA HIS A 373 -2.14 -9.79 9.42
C HIS A 373 -2.30 -10.16 10.90
N LEU A 374 -1.24 -10.71 11.50
CA LEU A 374 -1.21 -11.11 12.90
C LEU A 374 -1.35 -9.93 13.88
N CYS A 375 -0.89 -8.73 13.50
CA CYS A 375 -1.02 -7.52 14.33
C CYS A 375 -2.48 -7.08 14.59
N GLN A 376 -3.46 -7.49 13.79
CA GLN A 376 -4.84 -7.00 13.98
C GLN A 376 -5.55 -7.62 15.20
N LYS A 377 -5.21 -8.84 15.59
CA LYS A 377 -5.80 -9.50 16.77
C LYS A 377 -5.38 -8.84 18.11
N PRO A 378 -4.08 -8.56 18.35
CA PRO A 378 -3.66 -7.77 19.51
C PRO A 378 -4.29 -6.37 19.59
N LYS A 379 -4.62 -5.72 18.46
CA LYS A 379 -5.36 -4.43 18.50
C LYS A 379 -6.67 -4.56 19.24
N LEU A 380 -7.52 -5.53 18.86
CA LEU A 380 -8.80 -5.76 19.52
C LEU A 380 -8.63 -6.30 20.95
N SER A 381 -7.57 -7.04 21.25
CA SER A 381 -7.24 -7.41 22.64
C SER A 381 -6.86 -6.21 23.52
N ILE A 382 -6.15 -5.21 22.98
CA ILE A 382 -5.89 -3.92 23.64
C ILE A 382 -7.21 -3.16 23.85
N LEU A 383 -8.06 -3.06 22.83
CA LEU A 383 -9.36 -2.39 22.92
C LEU A 383 -10.27 -3.02 23.98
N ASN A 384 -10.37 -4.35 24.01
CA ASN A 384 -11.19 -5.08 24.98
C ASN A 384 -10.68 -4.93 26.42
N LEU A 385 -9.37 -4.81 26.64
CA LEU A 385 -8.81 -4.47 27.95
C LEU A 385 -9.09 -3.01 28.33
N ALA A 386 -8.92 -2.07 27.41
CA ALA A 386 -9.15 -0.65 27.66
C ALA A 386 -10.64 -0.30 27.88
N ALA A 387 -11.57 -1.12 27.38
CA ALA A 387 -13.01 -0.92 27.51
C ALA A 387 -13.57 -1.17 28.93
N SER A 388 -12.77 -1.70 29.87
CA SER A 388 -13.20 -1.81 31.28
C SER A 388 -13.13 -0.45 31.99
N PRO A 389 -13.92 -0.21 33.06
CA PRO A 389 -13.97 1.09 33.76
C PRO A 389 -12.63 1.58 34.34
N ASP A 390 -11.66 0.69 34.49
CA ASP A 390 -10.30 0.93 34.99
C ASP A 390 -9.23 0.88 33.88
N MET A 391 -9.61 0.94 32.60
CA MET A 391 -8.70 0.86 31.43
C MET A 391 -7.81 -0.40 31.46
N GLY A 392 -8.36 -1.52 31.92
CA GLY A 392 -7.70 -2.82 32.00
C GLY A 392 -6.67 -2.95 33.13
N ARG A 393 -6.57 -1.99 34.05
CA ARG A 393 -5.54 -1.95 35.12
C ARG A 393 -5.69 -3.08 36.14
N GLY A 394 -6.90 -3.54 36.39
CA GLY A 394 -7.23 -4.70 37.24
C GLY A 394 -6.95 -6.05 36.58
N ASP A 395 -7.16 -6.23 35.27
CA ASP A 395 -6.87 -7.53 34.60
C ASP A 395 -5.37 -7.70 34.31
N LYS A 396 -4.61 -7.90 35.39
CA LYS A 396 -3.18 -8.24 35.36
C LYS A 396 -2.91 -9.50 34.52
N ALA A 397 -3.83 -10.47 34.53
CA ALA A 397 -3.69 -11.70 33.77
C ALA A 397 -3.87 -11.47 32.27
N GLY A 398 -4.81 -10.63 31.86
CA GLY A 398 -5.00 -10.18 30.48
C GLY A 398 -3.81 -9.42 29.93
N ARG A 399 -3.29 -8.43 30.68
CA ARG A 399 -2.07 -7.73 30.30
C ARG A 399 -0.87 -8.70 30.15
N GLN A 400 -0.72 -9.65 31.07
CA GLN A 400 0.34 -10.67 30.97
C GLN A 400 0.17 -11.62 29.76
N ARG A 401 -1.06 -12.04 29.42
CA ARG A 401 -1.34 -12.83 28.20
C ARG A 401 -0.99 -12.05 26.94
N LEU A 402 -1.46 -10.81 26.84
CA LEU A 402 -1.19 -9.91 25.71
C LEU A 402 0.30 -9.62 25.54
N TRP A 403 1.03 -9.34 26.62
CA TRP A 403 2.48 -9.13 26.54
C TRP A 403 3.24 -10.36 26.05
N LYS A 404 2.82 -11.57 26.47
CA LYS A 404 3.38 -12.83 25.97
C LYS A 404 3.10 -13.03 24.48
N GLU A 405 1.92 -12.66 24.00
CA GLU A 405 1.57 -12.70 22.56
C GLU A 405 2.42 -11.70 21.75
N LEU A 406 2.55 -10.45 22.21
CA LEU A 406 3.39 -9.43 21.58
C LEU A 406 4.88 -9.80 21.60
N THR A 407 5.37 -10.44 22.67
CA THR A 407 6.76 -10.92 22.77
C THR A 407 7.01 -12.02 21.74
N LYS A 408 6.15 -13.05 21.70
CA LYS A 408 6.25 -14.14 20.71
C LYS A 408 6.21 -13.62 19.27
N LEU A 409 5.34 -12.64 18.99
CA LEU A 409 5.24 -12.02 17.66
C LEU A 409 6.50 -11.22 17.31
N GLY A 410 7.11 -10.54 18.28
CA GLY A 410 8.40 -9.86 18.12
C GLY A 410 9.56 -10.83 17.84
N ASP A 411 9.60 -11.96 18.54
CA ASP A 411 10.61 -13.02 18.33
C ASP A 411 10.43 -13.69 16.95
N GLU A 412 9.20 -14.03 16.57
CA GLU A 412 8.87 -14.73 15.32
C GLU A 412 9.19 -13.91 14.06
N PHE A 413 9.21 -12.58 14.16
CA PHE A 413 9.50 -11.64 13.06
C PHE A 413 10.70 -10.72 13.34
N ALA A 414 11.61 -11.14 14.23
CA ALA A 414 12.79 -10.36 14.63
C ALA A 414 13.69 -9.96 13.44
N ASP A 415 13.70 -10.72 12.35
CA ASP A 415 14.39 -10.41 11.09
C ASP A 415 13.73 -9.25 10.33
N VAL A 416 12.39 -9.18 10.28
CA VAL A 416 11.64 -8.06 9.69
C VAL A 416 11.88 -6.79 10.48
N LEU A 417 11.81 -6.88 11.81
CA LEU A 417 12.06 -5.75 12.72
C LEU A 417 13.52 -5.25 12.61
N ALA A 418 14.49 -6.16 12.62
CA ALA A 418 15.91 -5.81 12.45
C ALA A 418 16.23 -5.25 11.05
N LEU A 419 15.50 -5.65 10.00
CA LEU A 419 15.62 -5.07 8.67
C LEU A 419 15.06 -3.64 8.64
N ALA A 420 13.90 -3.40 9.25
CA ALA A 420 13.30 -2.07 9.33
C ALA A 420 14.18 -1.06 10.09
N ASP A 421 14.83 -1.50 11.16
CA ASP A 421 15.79 -0.68 11.92
C ASP A 421 17.04 -0.33 11.09
N ARG A 422 17.71 -1.35 10.52
CA ARG A 422 19.04 -1.24 9.89
C ARG A 422 19.06 -0.66 8.48
N VAL A 423 17.98 -0.75 7.72
CA VAL A 423 17.95 -0.22 6.34
C VAL A 423 17.94 1.31 6.35
N VAL A 424 18.78 1.92 5.51
CA VAL A 424 18.98 3.39 5.46
C VAL A 424 17.96 4.06 4.53
N ASP A 425 17.77 3.49 3.34
CA ASP A 425 16.84 3.89 2.29
C ASP A 425 16.25 2.64 1.62
N THR A 426 15.12 2.74 0.91
CA THR A 426 14.48 1.55 0.34
C THR A 426 15.19 0.98 -0.89
N GLY A 427 16.15 1.70 -1.49
CA GLY A 427 16.74 1.35 -2.78
C GLY A 427 15.70 1.17 -3.88
N THR A 428 14.57 1.88 -3.82
CA THR A 428 13.34 1.73 -4.63
C THR A 428 12.58 0.40 -4.46
N LYS A 429 12.95 -0.46 -3.50
CA LYS A 429 12.32 -1.77 -3.29
C LYS A 429 11.00 -1.66 -2.52
N ARG A 430 9.91 -2.07 -3.18
CA ARG A 430 8.57 -2.23 -2.58
C ARG A 430 8.58 -2.94 -1.22
N LEU A 431 9.38 -4.01 -1.10
CA LEU A 431 9.53 -4.79 0.12
C LEU A 431 9.81 -3.92 1.36
N ILE A 432 10.71 -2.93 1.26
CA ILE A 432 11.13 -2.13 2.42
C ILE A 432 9.98 -1.24 2.92
N TRP A 433 9.15 -0.70 2.02
CA TRP A 433 7.94 0.05 2.41
C TRP A 433 6.95 -0.83 3.20
N THR A 434 6.81 -2.09 2.81
CA THR A 434 5.96 -3.06 3.52
C THR A 434 6.58 -3.50 4.84
N VAL A 435 7.91 -3.65 4.92
CA VAL A 435 8.68 -3.92 6.15
C VAL A 435 8.56 -2.77 7.16
N TYR A 436 8.72 -1.52 6.71
CA TYR A 436 8.52 -0.32 7.54
C TYR A 436 7.09 -0.25 8.08
N HIS A 437 6.07 -0.44 7.23
CA HIS A 437 4.67 -0.44 7.67
C HIS A 437 4.39 -1.55 8.70
N ALA A 438 4.83 -2.78 8.44
CA ALA A 438 4.64 -3.92 9.34
C ALA A 438 5.31 -3.73 10.71
N SER A 439 6.54 -3.21 10.72
CA SER A 439 7.29 -2.98 11.96
C SER A 439 6.70 -1.82 12.77
N LEU A 440 6.26 -0.75 12.10
CA LEU A 440 5.62 0.39 12.75
C LEU A 440 4.26 0.03 13.36
N GLU A 441 3.44 -0.75 12.68
CA GLU A 441 2.18 -1.31 13.21
C GLU A 441 2.44 -2.20 14.44
N PHE A 442 3.47 -3.06 14.41
CA PHE A 442 3.88 -3.86 15.57
C PHE A 442 4.34 -3.00 16.75
N TYR A 443 5.20 -2.01 16.52
CA TYR A 443 5.69 -1.13 17.59
C TYR A 443 4.58 -0.26 18.19
N ALA A 444 3.59 0.15 17.40
CA ALA A 444 2.40 0.85 17.89
C ALA A 444 1.58 0.00 18.89
N LEU A 445 1.52 -1.33 18.72
CA LEU A 445 0.93 -2.23 19.72
C LEU A 445 1.69 -2.20 21.04
N GLN A 446 3.03 -2.15 21.00
CA GLN A 446 3.86 -2.06 22.21
C GLN A 446 3.71 -0.71 22.93
N VAL A 447 3.56 0.39 22.17
CA VAL A 447 3.24 1.71 22.75
C VAL A 447 1.84 1.69 23.37
N LEU A 448 0.81 1.21 22.67
CA LEU A 448 -0.55 1.09 23.22
C LEU A 448 -0.61 0.20 24.48
N TYR A 449 0.07 -0.95 24.46
CA TYR A 449 0.19 -1.83 25.62
C TYR A 449 0.78 -1.10 26.83
N SER A 450 1.82 -0.28 26.61
CA SER A 450 2.47 0.49 27.70
C SER A 450 1.54 1.47 28.41
N CYS A 451 0.41 1.84 27.80
CA CYS A 451 -0.58 2.76 28.38
C CYS A 451 -1.65 2.04 29.23
N LEU A 452 -1.74 0.71 29.14
CA LEU A 452 -2.56 -0.14 30.02
C LEU A 452 -1.89 -0.37 31.40
N ASP A 453 -0.68 0.18 31.58
CA ASP A 453 0.10 0.06 32.81
C ASP A 453 -0.55 0.85 33.97
N PRO A 454 -0.92 0.20 35.10
CA PRO A 454 -1.43 0.91 36.28
C PRO A 454 -0.50 2.00 36.81
N ASP A 455 0.82 1.82 36.68
CA ASP A 455 1.83 2.64 37.35
C ASP A 455 2.43 3.75 36.45
N ASP A 456 2.04 3.80 35.16
CA ASP A 456 2.62 4.65 34.09
C ASP A 456 4.16 4.62 34.05
N GLU A 457 4.76 3.44 34.15
CA GLU A 457 6.20 3.34 33.97
C GLU A 457 6.61 3.78 32.55
N TYR A 458 7.81 4.34 32.46
CA TYR A 458 8.48 4.62 31.19
C TYR A 458 9.75 3.77 31.07
N PRO A 459 9.59 2.45 30.89
CA PRO A 459 10.71 1.52 30.97
C PRO A 459 11.69 1.72 29.79
N PRO A 460 12.99 1.35 29.95
CA PRO A 460 13.99 1.55 28.89
C PRO A 460 13.68 0.86 27.55
N TRP A 461 12.79 -0.14 27.52
CA TRP A 461 12.32 -0.73 26.26
C TRP A 461 11.36 0.21 25.50
N LEU A 462 10.47 0.92 26.20
CA LEU A 462 9.52 1.85 25.58
C LEU A 462 10.26 3.04 24.95
N GLN A 463 11.29 3.55 25.63
CA GLN A 463 12.18 4.58 25.07
C GLN A 463 12.83 4.14 23.75
N ARG A 464 13.28 2.88 23.66
CA ARG A 464 13.83 2.32 22.40
C ARG A 464 12.76 2.18 21.33
N VAL A 465 11.58 1.64 21.67
CA VAL A 465 10.45 1.48 20.73
C VAL A 465 10.05 2.82 20.10
N VAL A 466 9.87 3.87 20.92
CA VAL A 466 9.51 5.22 20.44
C VAL A 466 10.61 5.82 19.55
N ALA A 467 11.88 5.63 19.90
CA ALA A 467 13.01 6.09 19.09
C ALA A 467 13.11 5.34 17.74
N THR A 468 12.93 4.02 17.73
CA THR A 468 12.90 3.21 16.51
C THR A 468 11.69 3.57 15.62
N VAL A 469 10.51 3.80 16.19
CA VAL A 469 9.34 4.29 15.42
C VAL A 469 9.64 5.64 14.76
N THR A 470 10.17 6.60 15.51
CA THR A 470 10.46 7.92 14.97
C THR A 470 11.57 7.86 13.91
N SER A 471 12.58 7.01 14.10
CA SER A 471 13.64 6.74 13.12
C SER A 471 13.10 6.15 11.81
N ILE A 472 12.27 5.10 11.87
CA ILE A 472 11.66 4.48 10.69
C ILE A 472 10.72 5.47 9.99
N GLY A 473 9.89 6.19 10.74
CA GLY A 473 9.03 7.24 10.22
C GLY A 473 9.79 8.35 9.49
N TYR A 474 10.88 8.85 10.10
CA TYR A 474 11.73 9.87 9.50
C TYR A 474 12.40 9.37 8.22
N LYS A 475 12.97 8.16 8.20
CA LYS A 475 13.53 7.53 6.99
C LYS A 475 12.48 7.47 5.87
N ALA A 476 11.28 6.95 6.19
CA ALA A 476 10.20 6.76 5.24
C ALA A 476 9.69 8.08 4.62
N VAL A 477 9.32 9.05 5.46
CA VAL A 477 8.75 10.34 5.02
C VAL A 477 9.80 11.22 4.31
N LYS A 478 11.08 11.08 4.65
CA LYS A 478 12.18 11.78 3.97
C LYS A 478 12.44 11.27 2.55
N GLU A 479 12.27 9.97 2.31
CA GLU A 479 12.47 9.35 1.00
C GLU A 479 11.22 9.50 0.09
N ASP A 480 10.02 9.36 0.64
CA ASP A 480 8.76 9.67 -0.04
C ASP A 480 7.72 10.26 0.94
N PRO A 481 7.46 11.57 0.92
CA PRO A 481 6.53 12.23 1.84
C PRO A 481 5.12 11.65 1.83
N ARG A 482 4.68 10.99 0.75
CA ARG A 482 3.34 10.37 0.66
C ARG A 482 3.19 9.17 1.61
N GLN A 483 4.30 8.57 2.04
CA GLN A 483 4.31 7.42 2.96
C GLN A 483 3.79 7.78 4.35
N LEU A 484 3.79 9.08 4.70
CA LEU A 484 3.06 9.63 5.84
C LEU A 484 1.63 9.09 5.92
N TYR A 485 0.87 9.08 4.83
CA TYR A 485 -0.52 8.61 4.83
C TYR A 485 -0.66 7.09 5.04
N ARG A 486 0.38 6.30 4.71
CA ARG A 486 0.45 4.86 5.03
C ARG A 486 0.85 4.61 6.48
N LEU A 487 1.64 5.51 7.07
CA LEU A 487 2.23 5.36 8.41
C LEU A 487 1.55 6.23 9.48
N VAL A 488 0.47 6.92 9.14
CA VAL A 488 -0.18 7.94 9.99
C VAL A 488 -0.63 7.40 11.35
N TRP A 489 -1.23 6.20 11.38
CA TRP A 489 -1.71 5.57 12.61
C TRP A 489 -0.57 5.22 13.58
N PRO A 490 0.45 4.42 13.20
CA PRO A 490 1.52 4.10 14.13
C PRO A 490 2.36 5.31 14.56
N LEU A 491 2.47 6.36 13.73
CA LEU A 491 3.12 7.63 14.11
C LEU A 491 2.27 8.44 15.11
N ALA A 492 0.95 8.50 14.92
CA ALA A 492 0.02 9.11 15.86
C ALA A 492 0.01 8.38 17.21
N ILE A 493 0.04 7.04 17.19
CA ILE A 493 0.15 6.22 18.39
C ILE A 493 1.49 6.45 19.11
N ALA A 494 2.62 6.53 18.39
CA ALA A 494 3.91 6.78 19.03
C ALA A 494 3.96 8.13 19.78
N MET A 495 3.38 9.18 19.18
CA MET A 495 3.32 10.52 19.78
C MET A 495 2.73 10.53 21.20
N ILE A 496 1.80 9.61 21.52
CA ILE A 496 1.17 9.44 22.84
C ILE A 496 2.22 9.28 23.96
N ARG A 497 3.30 8.51 23.73
CA ARG A 497 4.38 8.29 24.71
C ARG A 497 5.71 8.95 24.31
N THR A 498 5.76 9.78 23.25
CA THR A 498 6.98 10.52 22.89
C THR A 498 7.27 11.64 23.89
N ARG A 499 8.25 11.40 24.78
CA ARG A 499 8.77 12.36 25.77
C ARG A 499 9.90 13.28 25.24
N ASP A 500 10.56 12.91 24.15
CA ASP A 500 11.56 13.78 23.50
C ASP A 500 10.87 14.88 22.69
N LEU A 501 11.20 16.14 22.96
CA LEU A 501 10.51 17.28 22.36
C LEU A 501 10.75 17.40 20.84
N VAL A 502 11.97 17.12 20.37
CA VAL A 502 12.31 17.23 18.93
C VAL A 502 11.57 16.16 18.13
N HIS A 503 11.50 14.93 18.65
CA HIS A 503 10.70 13.86 18.08
C HIS A 503 9.20 14.16 18.16
N ARG A 504 8.71 14.74 19.26
CA ARG A 504 7.28 15.11 19.43
C ARG A 504 6.87 16.21 18.46
N ASP A 505 7.69 17.25 18.27
CA ASP A 505 7.43 18.33 17.33
C ASP A 505 7.52 17.86 15.87
N TRP A 506 8.46 16.98 15.53
CA TRP A 506 8.53 16.38 14.18
C TRP A 506 7.31 15.49 13.87
N LEU A 507 6.89 14.66 14.83
CA LEU A 507 5.67 13.85 14.71
C LEU A 507 4.44 14.77 14.54
N LYS A 508 4.33 15.81 15.36
CA LYS A 508 3.24 16.80 15.28
C LYS A 508 3.19 17.48 13.91
N ASP A 509 4.31 17.98 13.38
CA ASP A 509 4.38 18.59 12.04
C ASP A 509 3.91 17.62 10.93
N GLN A 510 4.33 16.35 10.98
CA GLN A 510 3.89 15.35 10.02
C GLN A 510 2.39 15.07 10.14
N LEU A 511 1.88 14.91 11.35
CA LEU A 511 0.46 14.63 11.59
C LEU A 511 -0.41 15.82 11.18
N LEU A 512 0.00 17.07 11.45
CA LEU A 512 -0.71 18.26 11.00
C LEU A 512 -0.83 18.35 9.47
N LYS A 513 0.21 17.91 8.73
CA LYS A 513 0.16 17.77 7.27
C LYS A 513 -0.77 16.64 6.82
N ALA A 514 -0.80 15.52 7.55
CA ALA A 514 -1.67 14.39 7.23
C ALA A 514 -3.16 14.75 7.35
N GLN A 515 -3.54 15.59 8.32
CA GLN A 515 -4.93 16.00 8.58
C GLN A 515 -5.64 16.71 7.44
N ILE A 516 -4.89 17.39 6.57
CA ILE A 516 -5.43 18.09 5.40
C ILE A 516 -6.03 17.10 4.38
N LEU A 517 -5.74 15.79 4.51
CA LEU A 517 -6.44 14.69 3.84
C LEU A 517 -7.21 13.77 4.80
N LEU A 518 -6.68 13.53 6.01
CA LEU A 518 -7.19 12.54 6.97
C LEU A 518 -7.65 13.25 8.26
N PRO A 519 -8.87 13.84 8.31
CA PRO A 519 -9.34 14.64 9.44
C PRO A 519 -9.47 13.86 10.76
N SER A 520 -9.45 12.53 10.71
CA SER A 520 -9.21 11.66 11.86
C SER A 520 -8.22 10.55 11.49
N PHE A 521 -7.35 10.20 12.45
CA PHE A 521 -6.39 9.12 12.29
C PHE A 521 -6.88 7.77 12.77
N GLY A 522 -8.12 7.62 13.23
CA GLY A 522 -8.50 6.43 14.01
C GLY A 522 -7.75 6.35 15.34
N LEU A 523 -7.32 7.50 15.88
CA LEU A 523 -7.08 7.63 17.31
C LEU A 523 -8.43 7.56 18.04
N PRO A 524 -8.51 6.93 19.22
CA PRO A 524 -9.75 6.93 19.97
C PRO A 524 -10.27 8.30 20.37
N GLY A 525 -11.60 8.46 20.27
CA GLY A 525 -12.32 9.68 20.61
C GLY A 525 -12.76 9.74 22.08
N SER A 526 -13.72 10.62 22.36
CA SER A 526 -14.27 10.93 23.69
C SER A 526 -14.91 9.77 24.45
N VAL A 527 -15.03 8.59 23.83
CA VAL A 527 -15.47 7.34 24.48
C VAL A 527 -14.46 6.86 25.52
N TRP A 528 -13.18 7.22 25.37
CA TRP A 528 -12.12 6.91 26.32
C TRP A 528 -12.11 7.97 27.41
N ASP A 529 -12.76 7.66 28.53
CA ASP A 529 -13.04 8.60 29.61
C ASP A 529 -11.78 9.39 30.04
N GLY A 530 -11.81 10.70 29.85
CA GLY A 530 -10.67 11.63 30.05
C GLY A 530 -10.18 11.76 31.49
N LYS A 531 -10.68 10.91 32.40
CA LYS A 531 -10.20 10.73 33.76
C LYS A 531 -8.96 9.82 33.84
N GLY A 532 -8.76 8.94 32.86
CA GLY A 532 -7.58 8.06 32.77
C GLY A 532 -6.47 8.65 31.90
N LEU A 533 -5.20 8.44 32.28
CA LEU A 533 -4.04 9.00 31.56
C LEU A 533 -4.00 8.65 30.07
N LEU A 534 -4.39 7.42 29.69
CA LEU A 534 -4.47 7.02 28.28
C LEU A 534 -5.53 7.83 27.51
N GLY A 535 -6.70 8.03 28.10
CA GLY A 535 -7.71 8.96 27.57
C GLY A 535 -7.20 10.40 27.48
N GLN A 536 -6.43 10.86 28.47
CA GLN A 536 -5.84 12.20 28.47
C GLN A 536 -4.76 12.40 27.40
N LEU A 537 -3.85 11.44 27.21
CA LEU A 537 -2.82 11.51 26.16
C LEU A 537 -3.42 11.35 24.76
N LEU A 538 -4.52 10.61 24.62
CA LEU A 538 -5.31 10.52 23.39
C LEU A 538 -6.08 11.81 23.10
N LEU A 539 -6.71 12.42 24.10
CA LEU A 539 -7.30 13.74 24.01
C LEU A 539 -6.24 14.81 23.69
N GLU A 540 -5.07 14.77 24.31
CA GLU A 540 -3.96 15.69 24.01
C GLU A 540 -3.47 15.51 22.57
N ALA A 541 -3.29 14.26 22.10
CA ALA A 541 -2.95 13.98 20.72
C ALA A 541 -4.01 14.52 19.75
N ASN A 542 -5.29 14.23 20.00
CA ASN A 542 -6.42 14.71 19.18
C ASN A 542 -6.55 16.25 19.20
N HIS A 543 -6.39 16.92 20.35
CA HIS A 543 -6.45 18.39 20.44
C HIS A 543 -5.23 19.06 19.78
N THR A 544 -4.04 18.51 19.99
CA THR A 544 -2.79 18.95 19.34
C THR A 544 -2.91 18.87 17.82
N CYS A 545 -3.70 17.92 17.32
CA CYS A 545 -4.09 17.79 15.92
C CYS A 545 -5.18 18.82 15.54
N HIS A 546 -6.41 18.67 16.05
CA HIS A 546 -7.59 19.42 15.60
C HIS A 546 -7.49 20.95 15.69
N SER A 547 -6.62 21.50 16.55
CA SER A 547 -6.42 22.96 16.68
C SER A 547 -6.01 23.68 15.38
N VAL A 548 -5.40 22.97 14.42
CA VAL A 548 -5.01 23.52 13.11
C VAL A 548 -6.06 23.25 12.04
N ALA A 549 -6.77 22.12 12.11
CA ALA A 549 -7.84 21.79 11.17
C ALA A 549 -8.94 22.87 11.20
N THR A 550 -9.39 23.27 12.39
CA THR A 550 -10.37 24.36 12.52
C THR A 550 -9.85 25.69 11.98
N THR A 551 -8.57 26.02 12.10
CA THR A 551 -8.02 27.27 11.54
C THR A 551 -7.73 27.20 10.04
N ALA A 552 -7.69 26.01 9.43
CA ALA A 552 -7.72 25.84 7.97
C ALA A 552 -9.15 25.96 7.42
N ASP A 553 -10.09 25.18 7.96
CA ASP A 553 -11.48 25.16 7.48
C ASP A 553 -12.24 26.46 7.84
N GLN A 554 -11.94 27.13 8.95
CA GLN A 554 -12.51 28.46 9.22
C GLN A 554 -12.04 29.51 8.20
N ARG A 555 -10.81 29.41 7.65
CA ARG A 555 -10.37 30.30 6.56
C ARG A 555 -11.06 29.98 5.23
N LEU A 556 -11.42 28.71 5.00
CA LEU A 556 -12.26 28.28 3.87
C LEU A 556 -13.74 28.68 4.01
N LEU A 557 -14.20 29.06 5.22
CA LEU A 557 -15.59 29.39 5.53
C LEU A 557 -15.84 30.88 5.86
N GLN A 558 -14.78 31.70 5.97
CA GLN A 558 -14.87 33.14 6.28
C GLN A 558 -14.72 34.05 5.05
N HIS A 559 -14.48 33.47 3.86
CA HIS A 559 -14.30 34.16 2.57
C HIS A 559 -14.97 33.40 1.40
#